data_AF-A0A6G3QVB9-F1
#
_entry.id   AF-A0A6G3QVB9-F1
#
_cell.length_a   1.000
_cell.length_b   1.000
_cell.length_c   1.000
_cell.angle_alpha   90.00
_cell.angle_beta   90.00
_cell.angle_gamma   90.00
#
_symmetry.space_group_name_H-M   'P 1'
#
loop_
_entity.id
_entity.type
_entity.pdbx_description
1 polymer ?
#
loop_
_entity_poly.entity_id
_entity_poly.type
_entity_poly.pdbx_seq_one_letter_code
_entity_poly.pdbx_strand_id
1 'polypeptide(L)'
;MDTQTRRRAKEHIMSWGSGGRRPAGAPDTAVATVVLADSRHLDAVRAGGLTGPGTLVFTPGTGEPRDGVVPYGGSLSEPGEDFALGEDFYLQTQDYASSAFMSVLGPTVLRVFGPADFSAFLADADRAFTEGVFPEFLITPAVLLADTAALGGPSAADGPALRLYADADGRVSLSPTGSPLGTVDDDLTTLLTRYEHINAASEAPCAVSLAAAVPEEARTAALQVRPFLGRYHAAVKALRAMTAQDIGGLNVSGFGHRLTDGLAASGAEDDLLDPSLPLVLWNTAQAYVVAGGRVFAVDRSFAGAVECLLAAGPAASRFAPDHVLDQVRAFLTERGLALDTRTPAGAR
;
A
#
# COMPACT_ATOMS: atom_id res chain seq x y z
N MET A 1 20.68 5.16 -20.35
CA MET A 1 20.39 5.54 -18.94
C MET A 1 21.33 4.85 -17.95
N ASP A 2 21.98 5.60 -17.06
CA ASP A 2 22.88 5.06 -16.02
C ASP A 2 22.13 4.29 -14.89
N THR A 3 22.86 3.47 -14.12
CA THR A 3 22.30 2.59 -13.08
C THR A 3 21.61 3.35 -11.94
N GLN A 4 22.11 4.51 -11.54
CA GLN A 4 21.57 5.29 -10.43
C GLN A 4 20.26 5.97 -10.82
N THR A 5 20.23 6.60 -12.00
CA THR A 5 19.03 7.19 -12.60
C THR A 5 17.94 6.14 -12.79
N ARG A 6 18.31 4.95 -13.29
CA ARG A 6 17.39 3.82 -13.44
C ARG A 6 16.80 3.36 -12.10
N ARG A 7 17.64 3.19 -11.08
CA ARG A 7 17.17 2.80 -9.74
C ARG A 7 16.20 3.83 -9.17
N ARG A 8 16.50 5.11 -9.33
CA ARG A 8 15.63 6.22 -8.89
C ARG A 8 14.29 6.22 -9.64
N ALA A 9 14.30 6.07 -10.96
CA ALA A 9 13.07 5.98 -11.74
C ALA A 9 12.19 4.79 -11.30
N LYS A 10 12.79 3.62 -11.05
CA LYS A 10 12.06 2.45 -10.50
C LYS A 10 11.46 2.76 -9.12
N GLU A 11 12.20 3.40 -8.22
CA GLU A 11 11.68 3.78 -6.91
C GLU A 11 10.47 4.74 -7.02
N HIS A 12 10.58 5.76 -7.87
CA HIS A 12 9.50 6.72 -8.11
C HIS A 12 8.25 6.09 -8.73
N ILE A 13 8.38 5.20 -9.72
CA ILE A 13 7.21 4.60 -10.36
C ILE A 13 6.51 3.59 -9.45
N MET A 14 7.25 2.83 -8.64
CA MET A 14 6.67 1.92 -7.64
C MET A 14 5.99 2.70 -6.50
N SER A 15 6.57 3.82 -6.09
CA SER A 15 5.96 4.75 -5.14
C SER A 15 4.66 5.34 -5.70
N TRP A 16 4.69 5.86 -6.93
CA TRP A 16 3.53 6.41 -7.62
C TRP A 16 2.40 5.40 -7.78
N GLY A 17 2.71 4.16 -8.17
CA GLY A 17 1.71 3.12 -8.37
C GLY A 17 0.94 2.78 -7.10
N SER A 18 1.62 2.67 -5.97
CA SER A 18 1.01 2.26 -4.69
C SER A 18 0.38 3.39 -3.88
N GLY A 19 0.81 4.64 -4.08
CA GLY A 19 0.50 5.75 -3.17
C GLY A 19 1.16 5.62 -1.80
N GLY A 20 2.22 4.81 -1.71
CA GLY A 20 2.83 4.43 -0.44
C GLY A 20 4.04 5.28 -0.06
N ARG A 21 5.23 4.65 -0.13
CA ARG A 21 6.48 5.22 0.40
C ARG A 21 6.96 6.39 -0.46
N ARG A 22 7.21 7.55 0.14
CA ARG A 22 7.88 8.68 -0.53
C ARG A 22 9.28 8.26 -1.03
N PRO A 23 9.63 8.52 -2.31
CA PRO A 23 10.96 8.21 -2.83
C PRO A 23 12.05 9.01 -2.09
N ALA A 24 13.23 8.41 -1.93
CA ALA A 24 14.35 9.11 -1.33
C ALA A 24 14.77 10.32 -2.19
N GLY A 25 14.91 11.50 -1.56
CA GLY A 25 15.29 12.74 -2.25
C GLY A 25 14.16 13.40 -3.04
N ALA A 26 12.91 12.97 -2.85
CA ALA A 26 11.74 13.69 -3.33
C ALA A 26 11.66 15.10 -2.69
N PRO A 27 11.19 16.11 -3.44
CA PRO A 27 11.07 17.49 -2.95
C PRO A 27 10.01 17.61 -1.85
N ASP A 28 10.16 18.54 -0.92
CA ASP A 28 9.13 18.81 0.10
C ASP A 28 8.05 19.79 -0.38
N THR A 29 8.39 20.65 -1.35
CA THR A 29 7.53 21.75 -1.82
C THR A 29 6.98 21.55 -3.23
N ALA A 30 7.18 20.37 -3.82
CA ALA A 30 6.73 20.02 -5.17
C ALA A 30 6.26 18.56 -5.20
N VAL A 31 5.71 18.13 -6.33
CA VAL A 31 5.24 16.76 -6.52
C VAL A 31 6.44 15.82 -6.63
N ALA A 32 6.43 14.69 -5.93
CA ALA A 32 7.53 13.73 -6.02
C ALA A 32 7.58 13.02 -7.39
N THR A 33 6.42 12.56 -7.88
CA THR A 33 6.30 11.88 -9.17
C THR A 33 5.09 12.36 -9.95
N VAL A 34 5.30 12.80 -11.19
CA VAL A 34 4.23 13.10 -12.16
C VAL A 34 4.30 12.09 -13.29
N VAL A 35 3.17 11.52 -13.69
CA VAL A 35 3.05 10.69 -14.90
C VAL A 35 2.12 11.40 -15.88
N LEU A 36 2.58 11.61 -17.11
CA LEU A 36 1.78 12.19 -18.19
C LEU A 36 1.33 11.08 -19.13
N ALA A 37 0.07 11.08 -19.54
CA ALA A 37 -0.42 10.22 -20.62
C ALA A 37 -0.12 10.79 -22.02
N ASP A 38 0.17 12.10 -22.10
CA ASP A 38 0.56 12.78 -23.33
C ASP A 38 1.70 13.77 -23.06
N SER A 39 2.78 13.66 -23.84
CA SER A 39 3.97 14.51 -23.74
C SER A 39 3.71 16.01 -23.97
N ARG A 40 2.60 16.37 -24.63
CA ARG A 40 2.22 17.77 -24.86
C ARG A 40 2.05 18.59 -23.58
N HIS A 41 1.79 17.92 -22.45
CA HIS A 41 1.51 18.58 -21.16
C HIS A 41 2.77 18.87 -20.33
N LEU A 42 3.95 18.45 -20.80
CA LEU A 42 5.20 18.61 -20.06
C LEU A 42 5.51 20.08 -19.72
N ASP A 43 5.30 20.99 -20.67
CA ASP A 43 5.58 22.41 -20.47
C ASP A 43 4.60 23.05 -19.48
N ALA A 44 3.32 22.66 -19.53
CA ALA A 44 2.30 23.15 -18.60
C ALA A 44 2.61 22.70 -17.16
N VAL A 45 2.95 21.42 -16.96
CA VAL A 45 3.31 20.88 -15.64
C VAL A 45 4.55 21.55 -15.05
N ARG A 46 5.52 21.93 -15.88
CA ARG A 46 6.70 22.70 -15.45
C ARG A 46 6.34 24.15 -15.11
N ALA A 47 5.51 24.79 -15.93
CA ALA A 47 5.09 26.18 -15.74
C ALA A 47 4.17 26.36 -14.51
N GLY A 48 3.30 25.39 -14.24
CA GLY A 48 2.35 25.39 -13.11
C GLY A 48 3.01 25.16 -11.74
N GLY A 49 4.34 24.99 -11.67
CA GLY A 49 5.05 24.80 -10.39
C GLY A 49 4.83 23.44 -9.73
N LEU A 50 4.31 22.45 -10.47
CA LEU A 50 4.14 21.08 -9.98
C LEU A 50 5.48 20.36 -9.85
N THR A 51 6.49 20.79 -10.61
CA THR A 51 7.84 20.21 -10.59
C THR A 51 8.83 21.07 -9.83
N GLY A 52 9.76 20.43 -9.12
CA GLY A 52 10.92 21.08 -8.52
C GLY A 52 12.15 20.17 -8.52
N PRO A 53 13.29 20.63 -7.96
CA PRO A 53 14.47 19.79 -7.78
C PRO A 53 14.11 18.51 -7.00
N GLY A 54 14.32 17.35 -7.61
CA GLY A 54 13.94 16.06 -7.01
C GLY A 54 12.67 15.42 -7.58
N THR A 55 11.81 16.20 -8.26
CA THR A 55 10.64 15.65 -8.99
C THR A 55 11.12 14.78 -10.14
N LEU A 56 10.44 13.65 -10.38
CA LEU A 56 10.51 12.93 -11.65
C LEU A 56 9.19 13.06 -12.42
N VAL A 57 9.31 13.38 -13.71
CA VAL A 57 8.19 13.43 -14.65
C VAL A 57 8.35 12.30 -15.66
N PHE A 58 7.44 11.34 -15.66
CA PHE A 58 7.36 10.32 -16.69
C PHE A 58 6.49 10.82 -17.84
N THR A 59 7.03 10.78 -19.06
CA THR A 59 6.33 11.23 -20.26
C THR A 59 6.42 10.17 -21.36
N PRO A 60 5.38 9.96 -22.18
CA PRO A 60 5.47 9.05 -23.32
C PRO A 60 6.53 9.58 -24.29
N GLY A 61 7.33 8.67 -24.84
CA GLY A 61 8.31 9.02 -25.86
C GLY A 61 9.56 8.13 -25.84
N THR A 62 10.54 8.55 -26.64
CA THR A 62 11.85 7.90 -26.72
C THR A 62 12.95 8.89 -26.39
N GLY A 63 14.10 8.38 -25.95
CA GLY A 63 15.27 9.20 -25.66
C GLY A 63 15.86 8.91 -24.29
N GLU A 64 16.85 9.72 -23.91
CA GLU A 64 17.53 9.61 -22.62
C GLU A 64 16.89 10.55 -21.59
N PRO A 65 16.80 10.15 -20.31
CA PRO A 65 16.33 11.02 -19.25
C PRO A 65 17.14 12.31 -19.14
N ARG A 66 16.47 13.45 -18.97
CA ARG A 66 17.09 14.78 -18.83
C ARG A 66 16.26 15.67 -17.92
N ASP A 67 16.92 16.43 -17.05
CA ASP A 67 16.31 17.45 -16.19
C ASP A 67 15.07 16.95 -15.42
N GLY A 68 15.17 15.75 -14.85
CA GLY A 68 14.07 15.10 -14.10
C GLY A 68 12.96 14.51 -14.97
N VAL A 69 13.06 14.61 -16.30
CA VAL A 69 12.10 14.01 -17.25
C VAL A 69 12.61 12.66 -17.70
N VAL A 70 11.74 11.66 -17.63
CA VAL A 70 12.03 10.26 -17.95
C VAL A 70 11.06 9.81 -19.04
N PRO A 71 11.53 9.61 -20.29
CA PRO A 71 10.69 9.07 -21.34
C PRO A 71 10.33 7.60 -21.07
N TYR A 72 9.11 7.20 -21.42
CA TYR A 72 8.64 5.82 -21.32
C TYR A 72 7.83 5.40 -22.55
N GLY A 73 7.76 4.09 -22.80
CA GLY A 73 6.91 3.48 -23.82
C GLY A 73 5.70 2.76 -23.22
N GLY A 74 4.63 2.60 -24.02
CA GLY A 74 3.40 1.91 -23.62
C GLY A 74 2.51 2.74 -22.69
N SER A 75 1.82 2.09 -21.75
CA SER A 75 0.82 2.74 -20.88
C SER A 75 0.89 2.26 -19.43
N LEU A 76 0.41 3.12 -18.53
CA LEU A 76 0.17 2.84 -17.11
C LEU A 76 -1.32 2.84 -16.76
N SER A 77 -2.19 3.20 -17.72
CA SER A 77 -3.63 3.35 -17.54
C SER A 77 -4.45 2.21 -18.12
N GLU A 78 -3.91 1.46 -19.06
CA GLU A 78 -4.64 0.40 -19.76
C GLU A 78 -4.36 -0.97 -19.14
N PRO A 79 -5.39 -1.78 -18.82
CA PRO A 79 -5.21 -3.16 -18.40
C PRO A 79 -4.50 -3.99 -19.48
N GLY A 80 -3.52 -4.79 -19.10
CA GLY A 80 -2.77 -5.66 -20.01
C GLY A 80 -1.62 -4.98 -20.74
N GLU A 81 -1.48 -3.66 -20.65
CA GLU A 81 -0.34 -2.94 -21.24
C GLU A 81 0.85 -2.85 -20.29
N ASP A 82 2.02 -2.64 -20.91
CA ASP A 82 3.29 -2.51 -20.23
C ASP A 82 3.78 -1.05 -20.26
N PHE A 83 4.26 -0.58 -19.12
CA PHE A 83 5.13 0.58 -19.05
C PHE A 83 6.58 0.14 -19.27
N ALA A 84 7.24 0.71 -20.28
CA ALA A 84 8.62 0.40 -20.61
C ALA A 84 9.57 1.57 -20.27
N LEU A 85 10.61 1.29 -19.48
CA LEU A 85 11.67 2.23 -19.16
C LEU A 85 12.98 1.78 -19.80
N GLY A 86 13.28 2.33 -20.98
CA GLY A 86 14.37 1.85 -21.82
C GLY A 86 14.09 0.42 -22.31
N GLU A 87 15.14 -0.38 -22.49
CA GLU A 87 15.02 -1.74 -23.06
C GLU A 87 14.91 -2.85 -21.99
N ASP A 88 15.23 -2.54 -20.73
CA ASP A 88 15.50 -3.54 -19.68
C ASP A 88 14.44 -3.62 -18.56
N PHE A 89 13.50 -2.69 -18.51
CA PHE A 89 12.50 -2.64 -17.45
C PHE A 89 11.11 -2.45 -18.02
N TYR A 90 10.26 -3.41 -17.70
CA TYR A 90 8.84 -3.41 -18.03
C TYR A 90 8.07 -3.55 -16.72
N LEU A 91 7.03 -2.73 -16.58
CA LEU A 91 6.09 -2.78 -15.48
C LEU A 91 4.71 -3.02 -16.09
N GLN A 92 4.20 -4.21 -15.89
CA GLN A 92 2.90 -4.59 -16.43
C GLN A 92 1.78 -4.03 -15.57
N THR A 93 0.73 -3.50 -16.18
CA THR A 93 -0.50 -3.11 -15.47
C THR A 93 -1.56 -4.18 -15.70
N GLN A 94 -2.15 -4.70 -14.62
CA GLN A 94 -3.19 -5.73 -14.69
C GLN A 94 -4.40 -5.35 -13.85
N ASP A 95 -5.59 -5.73 -14.31
CA ASP A 95 -6.79 -5.65 -13.49
C ASP A 95 -6.76 -6.72 -12.40
N TYR A 96 -7.30 -6.38 -11.24
CA TYR A 96 -7.23 -7.24 -10.06
C TYR A 96 -7.98 -8.57 -10.30
N ALA A 97 -9.16 -8.53 -10.90
CA ALA A 97 -10.01 -9.71 -11.04
C ALA A 97 -9.41 -10.78 -11.96
N SER A 98 -8.73 -10.40 -13.04
CA SER A 98 -8.10 -11.34 -13.98
C SER A 98 -6.78 -11.92 -13.48
N SER A 99 -6.15 -11.27 -12.50
CA SER A 99 -4.81 -11.62 -12.02
C SER A 99 -4.71 -13.01 -11.40
N ALA A 100 -5.82 -13.57 -10.89
CA ALA A 100 -5.87 -14.94 -10.39
C ALA A 100 -5.63 -16.00 -11.48
N PHE A 101 -5.77 -15.64 -12.75
CA PHE A 101 -5.64 -16.56 -13.89
C PHE A 101 -4.38 -16.32 -14.71
N MET A 102 -3.52 -15.38 -14.29
CA MET A 102 -2.33 -14.98 -15.02
C MET A 102 -1.05 -15.35 -14.29
N SER A 103 -0.03 -15.72 -15.06
CA SER A 103 1.31 -15.90 -14.51
C SER A 103 2.02 -14.56 -14.42
N VAL A 104 2.54 -14.24 -13.24
CA VAL A 104 3.37 -13.06 -13.02
C VAL A 104 4.77 -13.33 -13.57
N LEU A 105 5.09 -12.78 -14.75
CA LEU A 105 6.38 -12.98 -15.42
C LEU A 105 7.44 -11.95 -15.02
N GLY A 106 7.04 -10.85 -14.38
CA GLY A 106 7.90 -9.73 -14.03
C GLY A 106 7.21 -8.75 -13.08
N PRO A 107 7.77 -7.53 -12.92
CA PRO A 107 7.12 -6.49 -12.14
C PRO A 107 5.71 -6.20 -12.66
N THR A 108 4.72 -6.30 -11.77
CA THR A 108 3.30 -6.11 -12.12
C THR A 108 2.62 -5.20 -11.09
N VAL A 109 1.84 -4.23 -11.56
CA VAL A 109 0.94 -3.43 -10.73
C VAL A 109 -0.48 -3.93 -10.95
N LEU A 110 -1.14 -4.34 -9.87
CA LEU A 110 -2.56 -4.67 -9.86
C LEU A 110 -3.37 -3.41 -9.56
N ARG A 111 -4.37 -3.15 -10.39
CA ARG A 111 -5.26 -2.00 -10.23
C ARG A 111 -6.72 -2.44 -10.20
N VAL A 112 -7.52 -1.62 -9.53
CA VAL A 112 -8.97 -1.68 -9.60
C VAL A 112 -9.42 -0.75 -10.70
N PHE A 113 -9.88 -1.30 -11.82
CA PHE A 113 -10.39 -0.55 -12.97
C PHE A 113 -11.91 -0.43 -12.96
N GLY A 114 -12.59 -1.31 -12.23
CA GLY A 114 -14.03 -1.20 -12.05
C GLY A 114 -14.59 -1.95 -10.84
N PRO A 115 -15.93 -2.01 -10.72
CA PRO A 115 -16.59 -2.64 -9.57
C PRO A 115 -16.29 -4.14 -9.43
N ALA A 116 -16.02 -4.84 -10.54
CA ALA A 116 -15.68 -6.26 -10.52
C ALA A 116 -14.33 -6.52 -9.82
N ASP A 117 -13.31 -5.71 -10.12
CA ASP A 117 -12.01 -5.75 -9.46
C ASP A 117 -12.12 -5.45 -7.98
N PHE A 118 -12.90 -4.43 -7.63
CA PHE A 118 -13.13 -4.06 -6.24
C PHE A 118 -13.80 -5.19 -5.46
N SER A 119 -14.84 -5.81 -6.03
CA SER A 119 -15.52 -6.96 -5.45
C SER A 119 -14.56 -8.15 -5.25
N ALA A 120 -13.72 -8.45 -6.26
CA ALA A 120 -12.72 -9.51 -6.16
C ALA A 120 -11.68 -9.25 -5.06
N PHE A 121 -11.20 -8.01 -4.95
CA PHE A 121 -10.30 -7.59 -3.86
C PHE A 121 -10.94 -7.79 -2.49
N LEU A 122 -12.19 -7.36 -2.31
CA LEU A 122 -12.90 -7.52 -1.04
C LEU A 122 -13.13 -9.00 -0.70
N ALA A 123 -13.48 -9.82 -1.68
CA ALA A 123 -13.67 -11.25 -1.48
C ALA A 123 -12.38 -11.96 -1.04
N ASP A 124 -11.23 -11.59 -1.62
CA ASP A 124 -9.93 -12.10 -1.19
C ASP A 124 -9.56 -11.62 0.21
N ALA A 125 -9.83 -10.35 0.55
CA ALA A 125 -9.59 -9.82 1.88
C ALA A 125 -10.48 -10.53 2.93
N ASP A 126 -11.75 -10.75 2.62
CA ASP A 126 -12.70 -11.49 3.46
C ASP A 126 -12.24 -12.94 3.65
N ARG A 127 -11.82 -13.62 2.57
CA ARG A 127 -11.29 -14.99 2.64
C ARG A 127 -9.99 -15.06 3.47
N ALA A 128 -9.10 -14.08 3.33
CA ALA A 128 -7.93 -13.99 4.18
C ALA A 128 -8.33 -13.81 5.65
N PHE A 129 -9.31 -12.95 5.93
CA PHE A 129 -9.78 -12.69 7.28
C PHE A 129 -10.42 -13.93 7.93
N THR A 130 -11.33 -14.60 7.23
CA THR A 130 -12.11 -15.73 7.76
C THR A 130 -11.36 -17.06 7.72
N GLU A 131 -10.60 -17.31 6.67
CA GLU A 131 -9.98 -18.61 6.38
C GLU A 131 -8.45 -18.60 6.47
N GLY A 132 -7.82 -17.42 6.55
CA GLY A 132 -6.36 -17.29 6.54
C GLY A 132 -5.74 -17.48 5.17
N VAL A 133 -6.55 -17.51 4.10
CA VAL A 133 -6.10 -17.81 2.74
C VAL A 133 -5.88 -16.52 1.93
N PHE A 134 -4.62 -16.12 1.83
CA PHE A 134 -4.19 -15.00 1.01
C PHE A 134 -4.03 -15.40 -0.46
N PRO A 135 -4.42 -14.54 -1.43
CA PRO A 135 -4.21 -14.82 -2.85
C PRO A 135 -2.71 -14.87 -3.20
N GLU A 136 -2.26 -15.98 -3.80
CA GLU A 136 -0.84 -16.21 -4.13
C GLU A 136 -0.25 -15.13 -5.05
N PHE A 137 -1.03 -14.69 -6.04
CA PHE A 137 -0.60 -13.63 -6.96
C PHE A 137 -0.30 -12.32 -6.23
N LEU A 138 -1.04 -11.99 -5.15
CA LEU A 138 -0.90 -10.74 -4.43
C LEU A 138 0.33 -10.71 -3.51
N ILE A 139 0.71 -11.88 -2.98
CA ILE A 139 1.91 -12.04 -2.14
C ILE A 139 3.16 -12.37 -2.97
N THR A 140 3.05 -12.44 -4.30
CA THR A 140 4.19 -12.62 -5.18
C THR A 140 5.14 -11.39 -5.10
N PRO A 141 6.46 -11.55 -4.91
CA PRO A 141 7.41 -10.45 -4.73
C PRO A 141 7.41 -9.38 -5.82
N ALA A 142 7.16 -9.77 -7.06
CA ALA A 142 7.13 -8.87 -8.20
C ALA A 142 5.83 -8.06 -8.33
N VAL A 143 4.83 -8.34 -7.48
CA VAL A 143 3.51 -7.72 -7.54
C VAL A 143 3.37 -6.56 -6.57
N LEU A 144 2.78 -5.47 -7.05
CA LEU A 144 2.38 -4.31 -6.28
C LEU A 144 0.86 -4.11 -6.42
N LEU A 145 0.17 -3.89 -5.31
CA LEU A 145 -1.21 -3.41 -5.34
C LEU A 145 -1.21 -1.88 -5.39
N ALA A 146 -1.93 -1.33 -6.35
CA ALA A 146 -2.08 0.12 -6.49
C ALA A 146 -3.09 0.71 -5.51
N ASP A 147 -3.00 2.03 -5.32
CA ASP A 147 -4.06 2.84 -4.72
C ASP A 147 -4.53 2.34 -3.33
N THR A 148 -3.58 1.79 -2.58
CA THR A 148 -3.86 1.05 -1.33
C THR A 148 -4.64 1.87 -0.31
N ALA A 149 -4.42 3.19 -0.24
CA ALA A 149 -5.17 4.08 0.63
C ALA A 149 -6.69 4.05 0.35
N ALA A 150 -7.10 4.03 -0.93
CA ALA A 150 -8.51 3.95 -1.32
C ALA A 150 -9.12 2.55 -1.08
N LEU A 151 -8.27 1.54 -0.85
CA LEU A 151 -8.62 0.15 -0.53
C LEU A 151 -8.52 -0.15 0.98
N GLY A 152 -8.58 0.86 1.84
CA GLY A 152 -8.51 0.71 3.29
C GLY A 152 -7.10 0.52 3.86
N GLY A 153 -6.06 0.68 3.04
CA GLY A 153 -4.67 0.71 3.45
C GLY A 153 -4.26 2.04 4.10
N PRO A 154 -3.02 2.13 4.63
CA PRO A 154 -2.52 3.35 5.24
C PRO A 154 -2.43 4.50 4.23
N SER A 155 -2.92 5.69 4.60
CA SER A 155 -3.02 6.87 3.73
C SER A 155 -2.04 8.01 4.05
N ALA A 156 -1.34 7.96 5.18
CA ALA A 156 -0.63 9.11 5.76
C ALA A 156 0.49 9.73 4.89
N ALA A 157 0.94 9.04 3.83
CA ALA A 157 1.98 9.51 2.92
C ALA A 157 1.47 9.79 1.50
N ASP A 158 0.20 9.47 1.19
CA ASP A 158 -0.39 9.63 -0.14
C ASP A 158 -0.92 11.05 -0.38
N GLY A 159 -1.16 11.40 -1.64
CA GLY A 159 -1.77 12.67 -2.05
C GLY A 159 -1.00 13.41 -3.16
N PRO A 160 -1.46 14.62 -3.54
CA PRO A 160 -0.88 15.40 -4.63
C PRO A 160 0.62 15.67 -4.50
N ALA A 161 1.14 15.84 -3.28
CA ALA A 161 2.57 16.06 -3.05
C ALA A 161 3.43 14.80 -3.30
N LEU A 162 2.83 13.61 -3.29
CA LEU A 162 3.50 12.35 -3.60
C LEU A 162 3.40 12.01 -5.09
N ARG A 163 2.19 12.03 -5.63
CA ARG A 163 1.92 11.50 -6.95
C ARG A 163 0.84 12.26 -7.69
N LEU A 164 1.05 12.47 -8.98
CA LEU A 164 0.03 12.94 -9.91
C LEU A 164 0.04 12.11 -11.20
N TYR A 165 -1.13 11.98 -11.79
CA TYR A 165 -1.35 11.48 -13.14
C TYR A 165 -2.05 12.58 -13.94
N ALA A 166 -1.54 12.93 -15.11
CA ALA A 166 -2.20 13.82 -16.06
C ALA A 166 -2.68 13.00 -17.27
N ASP A 167 -3.98 13.01 -17.53
CA ASP A 167 -4.56 12.33 -18.68
C ASP A 167 -4.24 13.04 -20.01
N ALA A 168 -4.72 12.49 -21.13
CA ALA A 168 -4.49 13.07 -22.46
C ALA A 168 -5.10 14.47 -22.63
N ASP A 169 -6.13 14.81 -21.85
CA ASP A 169 -6.77 16.13 -21.83
C ASP A 169 -6.10 17.11 -20.85
N GLY A 170 -5.10 16.64 -20.08
CA GLY A 170 -4.41 17.45 -19.08
C GLY A 170 -5.18 17.55 -17.76
N ARG A 171 -6.18 16.69 -17.51
CA ARG A 171 -6.80 16.58 -16.19
C ARG A 171 -5.88 15.82 -15.26
N VAL A 172 -5.78 16.32 -14.04
CA VAL A 172 -4.84 15.83 -13.03
C VAL A 172 -5.59 15.07 -11.94
N SER A 173 -5.15 13.85 -11.64
CA SER A 173 -5.64 12.98 -10.56
C SER A 173 -4.46 12.31 -9.83
N LEU A 174 -4.72 11.47 -8.81
CA LEU A 174 -3.64 10.69 -8.15
C LEU A 174 -3.28 9.40 -8.89
N SER A 175 -4.20 8.89 -9.70
CA SER A 175 -4.09 7.62 -10.42
C SER A 175 -4.95 7.66 -11.70
N PRO A 176 -4.70 6.77 -12.67
CA PRO A 176 -5.53 6.68 -13.87
C PRO A 176 -7.02 6.41 -13.61
N THR A 177 -7.35 5.78 -12.48
CA THR A 177 -8.73 5.45 -12.07
C THR A 177 -9.27 6.41 -11.00
N GLY A 178 -8.55 7.51 -10.75
CA GLY A 178 -8.94 8.52 -9.78
C GLY A 178 -9.83 9.62 -10.35
N SER A 179 -10.51 10.36 -9.48
CA SER A 179 -11.23 11.57 -9.86
C SER A 179 -10.26 12.70 -10.21
N PRO A 180 -10.58 13.52 -11.22
CA PRO A 180 -9.84 14.75 -11.48
C PRO A 180 -9.88 15.69 -10.27
N LEU A 181 -8.71 16.11 -9.81
CA LEU A 181 -8.49 17.16 -8.83
C LEU A 181 -8.35 18.54 -9.49
N GLY A 182 -7.96 18.59 -10.77
CA GLY A 182 -7.69 19.84 -11.47
C GLY A 182 -7.14 19.61 -12.87
N THR A 183 -6.37 20.57 -13.36
CA THR A 183 -5.61 20.45 -14.61
C THR A 183 -4.12 20.68 -14.39
N VAL A 184 -3.32 20.43 -15.43
CA VAL A 184 -1.87 20.69 -15.43
C VAL A 184 -1.48 22.17 -15.26
N ASP A 185 -2.46 23.08 -15.36
CA ASP A 185 -2.28 24.52 -15.16
C ASP A 185 -2.50 24.95 -13.70
N ASP A 186 -3.08 24.09 -12.86
CA ASP A 186 -3.25 24.36 -11.42
C ASP A 186 -1.92 24.15 -10.67
N ASP A 187 -1.69 24.95 -9.64
CA ASP A 187 -0.54 24.77 -8.75
C ASP A 187 -0.78 23.68 -7.69
N LEU A 188 0.31 23.22 -7.05
CA LEU A 188 0.24 22.16 -6.05
C LEU A 188 -0.65 22.54 -4.85
N THR A 189 -0.64 23.81 -4.43
CA THR A 189 -1.47 24.30 -3.31
C THR A 189 -2.96 24.15 -3.61
N THR A 190 -3.36 24.46 -4.84
CA THR A 190 -4.74 24.33 -5.32
C THR A 190 -5.15 22.86 -5.36
N LEU A 191 -4.29 21.97 -5.88
CA LEU A 191 -4.55 20.54 -5.91
C LEU A 191 -4.65 19.93 -4.50
N LEU A 192 -3.78 20.34 -3.57
CA LEU A 192 -3.83 19.94 -2.16
C LEU A 192 -5.13 20.39 -1.48
N THR A 193 -5.54 21.64 -1.69
CA THR A 193 -6.78 22.18 -1.11
C THR A 193 -8.01 21.39 -1.59
N ARG A 194 -8.07 21.07 -2.89
CA ARG A 194 -9.18 20.28 -3.46
C ARG A 194 -9.15 18.83 -2.96
N TYR A 195 -7.96 18.24 -2.89
CA TYR A 195 -7.77 16.91 -2.31
C TYR A 195 -8.27 16.84 -0.86
N GLU A 196 -7.86 17.79 -0.01
CA GLU A 196 -8.30 17.88 1.38
C GLU A 196 -9.81 18.08 1.49
N HIS A 197 -10.38 18.96 0.66
CA HIS A 197 -11.82 19.20 0.64
C HIS A 197 -12.63 17.94 0.30
N ILE A 198 -12.24 17.20 -0.73
CA ILE A 198 -12.93 15.97 -1.14
C ILE A 198 -12.79 14.90 -0.04
N ASN A 199 -11.60 14.72 0.52
CA ASN A 199 -11.38 13.71 1.55
C ASN A 199 -12.07 14.05 2.88
N ALA A 200 -12.20 15.33 3.22
CA ALA A 200 -12.95 15.76 4.42
C ALA A 200 -14.44 15.44 4.34
N ALA A 201 -14.99 15.23 3.14
CA ALA A 201 -16.38 14.83 2.92
C ALA A 201 -16.59 13.31 2.91
N SER A 202 -15.53 12.51 3.02
CA SER A 202 -15.61 11.04 3.02
C SER A 202 -15.45 10.47 4.42
N GLU A 203 -16.13 9.35 4.67
CA GLU A 203 -16.02 8.58 5.91
C GLU A 203 -14.95 7.48 5.83
N ALA A 204 -14.24 7.37 4.69
CA ALA A 204 -13.19 6.38 4.47
C ALA A 204 -11.91 7.02 3.89
N PRO A 205 -10.72 6.44 4.15
CA PRO A 205 -9.47 6.99 3.63
C PRO A 205 -9.47 7.10 2.11
N CYS A 206 -8.98 8.24 1.59
CA CYS A 206 -8.71 8.47 0.18
C CYS A 206 -9.91 8.28 -0.78
N ALA A 207 -10.77 9.29 -0.86
CA ALA A 207 -11.96 9.32 -1.73
C ALA A 207 -11.66 9.60 -3.22
N VAL A 208 -10.40 9.82 -3.59
CA VAL A 208 -10.05 10.32 -4.93
C VAL A 208 -9.40 9.27 -5.82
N SER A 209 -8.59 8.35 -5.28
CA SER A 209 -7.71 7.50 -6.11
C SER A 209 -8.41 6.34 -6.83
N LEU A 210 -9.69 6.08 -6.55
CA LEU A 210 -10.49 5.05 -7.23
C LEU A 210 -11.85 5.56 -7.70
N ALA A 211 -12.10 6.86 -7.61
CA ALA A 211 -13.44 7.44 -7.80
C ALA A 211 -14.00 7.29 -9.22
N ALA A 212 -13.15 7.06 -10.23
CA ALA A 212 -13.62 6.75 -11.59
C ALA A 212 -14.00 5.27 -11.74
N ALA A 213 -13.40 4.37 -10.95
CA ALA A 213 -13.62 2.93 -11.01
C ALA A 213 -14.77 2.45 -10.09
N VAL A 214 -14.92 3.07 -8.92
CA VAL A 214 -15.86 2.63 -7.88
C VAL A 214 -16.61 3.84 -7.31
N PRO A 215 -17.96 3.81 -7.27
CA PRO A 215 -18.75 4.84 -6.61
C PRO A 215 -18.39 4.97 -5.12
N GLU A 216 -18.23 6.21 -4.66
CA GLU A 216 -17.78 6.51 -3.29
C GLU A 216 -18.67 5.91 -2.20
N GLU A 217 -19.99 5.95 -2.38
CA GLU A 217 -20.95 5.35 -1.45
C GLU A 217 -20.71 3.83 -1.28
N ALA A 218 -20.54 3.11 -2.40
CA ALA A 218 -20.27 1.69 -2.37
C ALA A 218 -18.89 1.37 -1.77
N ARG A 219 -17.88 2.19 -2.09
CA ARG A 219 -16.53 2.06 -1.53
C ARG A 219 -16.55 2.22 -0.02
N THR A 220 -17.09 3.33 0.47
CA THR A 220 -17.14 3.66 1.91
C THR A 220 -17.92 2.62 2.70
N ALA A 221 -19.11 2.22 2.22
CA ALA A 221 -19.90 1.17 2.86
C ALA A 221 -19.13 -0.16 2.97
N ALA A 222 -18.37 -0.52 1.93
CA ALA A 222 -17.57 -1.75 1.94
C ALA A 222 -16.38 -1.69 2.90
N LEU A 223 -15.72 -0.52 3.02
CA LEU A 223 -14.58 -0.33 3.91
C LEU A 223 -15.02 -0.26 5.39
N GLN A 224 -16.16 0.36 5.69
CA GLN A 224 -16.69 0.48 7.05
C GLN A 224 -16.97 -0.87 7.72
N VAL A 225 -17.48 -1.84 6.96
CA VAL A 225 -17.75 -3.20 7.47
C VAL A 225 -16.50 -4.08 7.53
N ARG A 226 -15.34 -3.57 7.10
CA ARG A 226 -14.05 -4.29 7.07
C ARG A 226 -12.93 -3.47 7.71
N PRO A 227 -13.02 -3.18 9.01
CA PRO A 227 -12.00 -2.38 9.70
C PRO A 227 -10.61 -3.04 9.67
N PHE A 228 -10.52 -4.35 9.42
CA PHE A 228 -9.28 -5.11 9.29
C PHE A 228 -8.50 -4.83 7.99
N LEU A 229 -9.02 -4.08 7.02
CA LEU A 229 -8.36 -3.90 5.71
C LEU A 229 -6.97 -3.27 5.83
N GLY A 230 -6.79 -2.31 6.73
CA GLY A 230 -5.46 -1.74 6.98
C GLY A 230 -4.46 -2.84 7.39
N ARG A 231 -4.89 -3.72 8.29
CA ARG A 231 -4.11 -4.86 8.77
C ARG A 231 -3.85 -5.88 7.66
N TYR A 232 -4.83 -6.11 6.79
CA TYR A 232 -4.72 -6.97 5.61
C TYR A 232 -3.61 -6.48 4.66
N HIS A 233 -3.55 -5.17 4.37
CA HIS A 233 -2.46 -4.59 3.57
C HIS A 233 -1.09 -4.77 4.23
N ALA A 234 -1.00 -4.64 5.56
CA ALA A 234 0.23 -4.91 6.30
C ALA A 234 0.64 -6.38 6.19
N ALA A 235 -0.31 -7.31 6.31
CA ALA A 235 -0.11 -8.75 6.18
C ALA A 235 0.37 -9.13 4.77
N VAL A 236 -0.29 -8.64 3.72
CA VAL A 236 0.13 -8.84 2.32
C VAL A 236 1.56 -8.35 2.09
N LYS A 237 1.89 -7.15 2.59
CA LYS A 237 3.25 -6.60 2.47
C LYS A 237 4.28 -7.47 3.20
N ALA A 238 3.95 -7.97 4.39
CA ALA A 238 4.82 -8.86 5.16
C ALA A 238 5.02 -10.20 4.44
N LEU A 239 3.94 -10.87 4.03
CA LEU A 239 3.98 -12.13 3.30
C LEU A 239 4.79 -12.01 2.03
N ARG A 240 4.60 -10.94 1.25
CA ARG A 240 5.41 -10.68 0.05
C ARG A 240 6.91 -10.56 0.34
N ALA A 241 7.27 -9.89 1.44
CA ALA A 241 8.67 -9.79 1.86
C ALA A 241 9.24 -11.13 2.35
N MET A 242 8.42 -11.97 2.98
CA MET A 242 8.80 -13.32 3.41
C MET A 242 8.98 -14.25 2.20
N THR A 243 8.06 -14.21 1.23
CA THR A 243 8.17 -14.96 -0.03
C THR A 243 9.42 -14.57 -0.82
N ALA A 244 9.81 -13.30 -0.80
CA ALA A 244 11.06 -12.83 -1.42
C ALA A 244 12.34 -13.40 -0.75
N GLN A 245 12.22 -13.97 0.45
CA GLN A 245 13.30 -14.65 1.19
C GLN A 245 13.12 -16.18 1.19
N ASP A 246 12.27 -16.70 0.29
CA ASP A 246 11.93 -18.13 0.19
C ASP A 246 11.28 -18.72 1.46
N ILE A 247 10.63 -17.87 2.27
CA ILE A 247 9.87 -18.29 3.44
C ILE A 247 8.37 -18.32 3.10
N GLY A 248 7.83 -19.53 2.96
CA GLY A 248 6.42 -19.77 2.58
C GLY A 248 5.61 -20.53 3.63
N GLY A 249 4.34 -20.77 3.31
CA GLY A 249 3.39 -21.53 4.14
C GLY A 249 3.12 -20.88 5.50
N LEU A 250 3.14 -19.55 5.54
CA LEU A 250 2.96 -18.78 6.76
C LEU A 250 1.48 -18.51 7.03
N ASN A 251 1.05 -18.79 8.26
CA ASN A 251 -0.16 -18.24 8.83
C ASN A 251 0.14 -16.83 9.37
N VAL A 252 -0.86 -15.96 9.36
CA VAL A 252 -0.79 -14.61 9.93
C VAL A 252 -1.79 -14.53 11.07
N SER A 253 -1.35 -14.07 12.24
CA SER A 253 -2.24 -13.97 13.40
C SER A 253 -3.38 -13.00 13.11
N GLY A 254 -4.60 -13.41 13.44
CA GLY A 254 -5.82 -12.63 13.21
C GLY A 254 -6.45 -12.84 11.84
N PHE A 255 -5.84 -13.63 10.96
CA PHE A 255 -6.37 -14.00 9.64
C PHE A 255 -6.58 -15.52 9.60
N GLY A 256 -7.83 -15.95 9.84
CA GLY A 256 -8.25 -17.36 9.96
C GLY A 256 -7.68 -18.13 11.16
N HIS A 257 -6.58 -17.65 11.74
CA HIS A 257 -5.81 -18.37 12.74
C HIS A 257 -5.31 -17.46 13.86
N ARG A 258 -5.20 -18.03 15.06
CA ARG A 258 -4.42 -17.49 16.18
C ARG A 258 -3.39 -18.54 16.58
N LEU A 259 -2.18 -18.10 16.91
CA LEU A 259 -1.08 -18.97 17.35
C LEU A 259 -1.34 -19.49 18.78
N THR A 260 -1.94 -18.66 19.62
CA THR A 260 -2.19 -18.94 21.04
C THR A 260 -3.57 -19.58 21.22
N ASP A 261 -3.58 -20.74 21.87
CA ASP A 261 -4.80 -21.47 22.20
C ASP A 261 -5.75 -20.63 23.06
N GLY A 262 -7.04 -20.68 22.74
CA GLY A 262 -8.10 -19.97 23.47
C GLY A 262 -8.19 -18.47 23.16
N LEU A 263 -7.20 -17.87 22.50
CA LEU A 263 -7.24 -16.44 22.15
C LEU A 263 -8.36 -16.14 21.14
N ALA A 264 -8.52 -16.97 20.11
CA ALA A 264 -9.62 -16.83 19.13
C ALA A 264 -11.00 -16.90 19.82
N ALA A 265 -11.19 -17.83 20.74
CA ALA A 265 -12.45 -18.01 21.47
C ALA A 265 -12.77 -16.85 22.42
N SER A 266 -11.79 -16.01 22.75
CA SER A 266 -11.99 -14.85 23.63
C SER A 266 -12.56 -13.62 22.92
N GLY A 267 -12.56 -13.60 21.58
CA GLY A 267 -12.97 -12.44 20.78
C GLY A 267 -11.96 -11.28 20.82
N ALA A 268 -10.71 -11.54 21.20
CA ALA A 268 -9.64 -10.54 21.22
C ALA A 268 -9.19 -10.21 19.78
N GLU A 269 -9.44 -8.97 19.34
CA GLU A 269 -9.26 -8.51 17.96
C GLU A 269 -8.67 -7.09 17.88
N ASP A 270 -8.13 -6.56 18.98
CA ASP A 270 -7.62 -5.18 19.03
C ASP A 270 -6.50 -4.94 18.01
N ASP A 271 -5.73 -5.98 17.71
CA ASP A 271 -4.64 -5.93 16.73
C ASP A 271 -5.11 -5.72 15.29
N LEU A 272 -6.34 -6.14 14.97
CA LEU A 272 -6.90 -6.05 13.62
C LEU A 272 -7.26 -4.62 13.23
N LEU A 273 -7.41 -3.73 14.21
CA LEU A 273 -7.80 -2.33 13.99
C LEU A 273 -6.60 -1.40 13.74
N ASP A 274 -5.38 -1.84 14.07
CA ASP A 274 -4.17 -1.02 13.94
C ASP A 274 -3.14 -1.65 12.97
N PRO A 275 -3.02 -1.11 11.74
CA PRO A 275 -2.06 -1.61 10.75
C PRO A 275 -0.60 -1.31 11.10
N SER A 276 -0.33 -0.42 12.08
CA SER A 276 1.03 -0.05 12.49
C SER A 276 1.65 -1.02 13.50
N LEU A 277 0.81 -1.82 14.16
CA LEU A 277 1.26 -2.80 15.13
C LEU A 277 2.14 -3.89 14.46
N PRO A 278 3.09 -4.50 15.19
CA PRO A 278 3.80 -5.69 14.74
C PRO A 278 2.86 -6.81 14.27
N LEU A 279 3.27 -7.61 13.29
CA LEU A 279 2.58 -8.83 12.86
C LEU A 279 3.27 -10.06 13.44
N VAL A 280 2.48 -11.06 13.82
CA VAL A 280 2.98 -12.40 14.16
C VAL A 280 2.65 -13.35 13.01
N LEU A 281 3.68 -13.99 12.46
CA LEU A 281 3.57 -14.97 11.39
C LEU A 281 4.22 -16.28 11.83
N TRP A 282 3.71 -17.41 11.39
CA TRP A 282 4.34 -18.70 11.72
C TRP A 282 4.02 -19.76 10.69
N ASN A 283 4.87 -20.78 10.65
CA ASN A 283 4.58 -22.05 10.00
C ASN A 283 4.93 -23.20 10.97
N THR A 284 4.94 -24.44 10.47
CA THR A 284 5.28 -25.62 11.29
C THR A 284 6.70 -25.56 11.86
N ALA A 285 7.62 -24.90 11.19
CA ALA A 285 9.04 -24.86 11.56
C ALA A 285 9.40 -23.70 12.49
N GLN A 286 8.84 -22.50 12.27
CA GLN A 286 9.32 -21.28 12.93
C GLN A 286 8.23 -20.22 13.09
N ALA A 287 8.42 -19.32 14.07
CA ALA A 287 7.62 -18.11 14.24
C ALA A 287 8.43 -16.83 13.99
N TYR A 288 7.73 -15.78 13.55
CA TYR A 288 8.31 -14.51 13.16
C TYR A 288 7.48 -13.35 13.71
N VAL A 289 8.18 -12.30 14.13
CA VAL A 289 7.59 -10.99 14.41
C VAL A 289 8.05 -10.04 13.31
N VAL A 290 7.11 -9.43 12.60
CA VAL A 290 7.39 -8.45 11.54
C VAL A 290 6.99 -7.07 12.01
N ALA A 291 7.96 -6.16 12.07
CA ALA A 291 7.72 -4.83 12.63
C ALA A 291 8.67 -3.78 12.06
N GLY A 292 8.10 -2.63 11.64
CA GLY A 292 8.87 -1.55 11.02
C GLY A 292 9.65 -2.00 9.77
N GLY A 293 9.12 -2.96 9.01
CA GLY A 293 9.78 -3.54 7.83
C GLY A 293 10.94 -4.51 8.14
N ARG A 294 11.16 -4.85 9.41
CA ARG A 294 12.16 -5.85 9.83
C ARG A 294 11.46 -7.15 10.24
N VAL A 295 12.16 -8.25 10.04
CA VAL A 295 11.71 -9.61 10.39
C VAL A 295 12.59 -10.12 11.53
N PHE A 296 11.95 -10.62 12.59
CA PHE A 296 12.62 -11.24 13.74
C PHE A 296 12.16 -12.69 13.86
N ALA A 297 13.08 -13.63 13.68
CA ALA A 297 12.82 -15.03 13.98
C ALA A 297 12.83 -15.21 15.51
N VAL A 298 11.77 -15.81 16.04
CA VAL A 298 11.57 -16.00 17.47
C VAL A 298 11.01 -17.40 17.73
N ASP A 299 11.15 -17.90 18.95
CA ASP A 299 10.47 -19.12 19.31
C ASP A 299 8.94 -18.91 19.40
N ARG A 300 8.19 -20.01 19.29
CA ARG A 300 6.72 -19.97 19.29
C ARG A 300 6.12 -19.42 20.57
N SER A 301 6.74 -19.65 21.72
CA SER A 301 6.21 -19.17 22.99
C SER A 301 6.32 -17.65 23.10
N PHE A 302 7.44 -17.09 22.65
CA PHE A 302 7.63 -15.64 22.56
C PHE A 302 6.68 -15.01 21.54
N ALA A 303 6.51 -15.62 20.37
CA ALA A 303 5.54 -15.16 19.37
C ALA A 303 4.10 -15.18 19.90
N GLY A 304 3.72 -16.20 20.68
CA GLY A 304 2.41 -16.26 21.34
C GLY A 304 2.22 -15.15 22.37
N ALA A 305 3.25 -14.83 23.16
CA ALA A 305 3.18 -13.71 24.10
C ALA A 305 3.07 -12.35 23.39
N VAL A 306 3.77 -12.17 22.26
CA VAL A 306 3.59 -11.00 21.38
C VAL A 306 2.16 -10.92 20.88
N GLU A 307 1.62 -12.02 20.33
CA GLU A 307 0.25 -12.08 19.84
C GLU A 307 -0.76 -11.70 20.94
N CYS A 308 -0.61 -12.22 22.15
CA CYS A 308 -1.50 -11.91 23.27
C CYS A 308 -1.50 -10.42 23.61
N LEU A 309 -0.32 -9.78 23.64
CA LEU A 309 -0.22 -8.33 23.89
C LEU A 309 -0.91 -7.51 22.81
N LEU A 310 -0.78 -7.91 21.55
CA LEU A 310 -1.36 -7.20 20.42
C LEU A 310 -2.88 -7.35 20.40
N ALA A 311 -3.40 -8.58 20.53
CA ALA A 311 -4.80 -8.87 20.33
C ALA A 311 -5.67 -8.56 21.56
N ALA A 312 -5.13 -8.75 22.78
CA ALA A 312 -5.89 -8.63 24.03
C ALA A 312 -5.43 -7.47 24.93
N GLY A 313 -4.37 -6.76 24.57
CA GLY A 313 -3.88 -5.60 25.32
C GLY A 313 -3.66 -5.90 26.82
N PRO A 314 -4.29 -5.15 27.75
CA PRO A 314 -4.19 -5.42 29.18
C PRO A 314 -4.69 -6.82 29.62
N ALA A 315 -5.58 -7.45 28.84
CA ALA A 315 -6.09 -8.79 29.14
C ALA A 315 -5.15 -9.93 28.73
N ALA A 316 -3.98 -9.61 28.14
CA ALA A 316 -2.97 -10.58 27.72
C ALA A 316 -2.49 -11.51 28.86
N SER A 317 -2.51 -11.04 30.12
CA SER A 317 -2.11 -11.82 31.30
C SER A 317 -2.97 -13.06 31.56
N ARG A 318 -4.13 -13.17 30.89
CA ARG A 318 -4.96 -14.38 30.90
C ARG A 318 -4.37 -15.53 30.08
N PHE A 319 -3.50 -15.20 29.12
CA PHE A 319 -2.99 -16.14 28.12
C PHE A 319 -1.48 -16.40 28.26
N ALA A 320 -0.74 -15.44 28.80
CA ALA A 320 0.70 -15.59 29.03
C ALA A 320 1.12 -14.98 30.39
N PRO A 321 2.17 -15.51 31.06
CA PRO A 321 2.63 -14.98 32.34
C PRO A 321 3.17 -13.55 32.24
N ASP A 322 2.92 -12.73 33.26
CA ASP A 322 3.31 -11.30 33.28
C ASP A 322 4.81 -11.07 33.01
N HIS A 323 5.69 -11.88 33.59
CA HIS A 323 7.13 -11.74 33.37
C HIS A 323 7.56 -11.96 31.90
N VAL A 324 6.82 -12.77 31.13
CA VAL A 324 7.07 -12.96 29.69
C VAL A 324 6.54 -11.76 28.91
N LEU A 325 5.37 -11.24 29.29
CA LEU A 325 4.78 -10.05 28.70
C LEU A 325 5.70 -8.82 28.88
N ASP A 326 6.33 -8.69 30.05
CA ASP A 326 7.30 -7.64 30.34
C ASP A 326 8.56 -7.76 29.46
N GLN A 327 9.06 -8.98 29.26
CA GLN A 327 10.18 -9.24 28.33
C GLN A 327 9.83 -8.86 26.89
N VAL A 328 8.62 -9.18 26.43
CA VAL A 328 8.16 -8.80 25.08
C VAL A 328 8.06 -7.28 24.95
N ARG A 329 7.50 -6.58 25.95
CA ARG A 329 7.43 -5.11 25.96
C ARG A 329 8.83 -4.50 25.85
N ALA A 330 9.77 -4.96 26.66
CA ALA A 330 11.17 -4.52 26.60
C ALA A 330 11.78 -4.75 25.20
N PHE A 331 11.61 -5.95 24.65
CA PHE A 331 12.09 -6.30 23.31
C PHE A 331 11.58 -5.36 22.22
N LEU A 332 10.28 -5.05 22.25
CA LEU A 332 9.64 -4.16 21.28
C LEU A 332 10.10 -2.70 21.47
N THR A 333 10.13 -2.21 22.71
CA THR A 333 10.59 -0.86 23.05
C THR A 333 12.05 -0.63 22.63
N GLU A 334 12.96 -1.55 22.92
CA GLU A 334 14.37 -1.48 22.48
C GLU A 334 14.52 -1.35 20.96
N ARG A 335 13.53 -1.86 20.22
CA ARG A 335 13.50 -1.83 18.75
C ARG A 335 12.72 -0.65 18.21
N GLY A 336 12.32 0.30 19.05
CA GLY A 336 11.55 1.49 18.67
C GLY A 336 10.09 1.20 18.33
N LEU A 337 9.56 0.07 18.80
CA LEU A 337 8.19 -0.38 18.60
C LEU A 337 7.45 -0.25 19.93
N ALA A 338 7.20 0.98 20.38
CA ALA A 338 6.43 1.17 21.60
C ALA A 338 4.99 0.70 21.37
N LEU A 339 4.58 -0.37 22.05
CA LEU A 339 3.16 -0.68 22.23
C LEU A 339 2.61 0.36 23.19
N ASP A 340 2.19 1.49 22.62
CA ASP A 340 1.53 2.54 23.37
C ASP A 340 0.32 1.88 24.03
N THR A 341 0.25 1.89 25.37
CA THR A 341 -0.89 1.36 26.13
C THR A 341 -2.08 2.29 25.91
N ARG A 342 -2.64 2.32 24.70
CA ARG A 342 -3.79 3.16 24.39
C ARG A 342 -5.05 2.43 24.81
N THR A 343 -5.71 3.02 25.81
CA THR A 343 -7.15 2.96 25.99
C THR A 343 -7.84 3.14 24.63
N PRO A 344 -8.87 2.35 24.28
CA PRO A 344 -9.45 2.34 22.94
C PRO A 344 -9.83 3.76 22.50
N ALA A 345 -9.31 4.18 21.35
CA ALA A 345 -9.70 5.41 20.70
C ALA A 345 -11.11 5.22 20.12
N GLY A 346 -12.10 5.51 20.95
CA GLY A 346 -13.52 5.44 20.61
C GLY A 346 -14.31 6.45 21.42
N ALA A 347 -14.11 7.74 21.14
CA ALA A 347 -15.07 8.81 21.40
C ALA A 347 -14.59 10.12 20.75
N ARG A 348 -14.81 10.26 19.44
CA ARG A 348 -15.29 11.48 18.76
C ARG A 348 -15.40 11.25 17.26
#